data_AF-A0A847GKT3-F1
#
_entry.id   AF-A0A847GKT3-F1
#
_cell.length_a   1.000
_cell.length_b   1.000
_cell.length_c   1.000
_cell.angle_alpha   90.00
_cell.angle_beta   90.00
_cell.angle_gamma   90.00
#
_symmetry.space_group_name_H-M   'P 1'
#
loop_
_entity.id
_entity.type
_entity.pdbx_description
1 polymer ?
#
loop_
_entity_poly.entity_id
_entity_poly.type
_entity_poly.pdbx_seq_one_letter_code
_entity_poly.pdbx_strand_id
1 'polypeptide(L)'
;MLKSTEAEGRIVLGAGSPAGWPHDLPAIELWAVVGFDGAVSDVEIRCAATDGDPLMKVYNALNVQQCKCQLADLPVTLKEVWIARREVIARLKAGESPPIFDGKWNWARVQMDLL
;
A
#
# COMPACT_ATOMS: atom_id res chain seq x y z
N MET A 1 14.26 3.78 14.38
CA MET A 1 13.78 5.18 14.39
C MET A 1 14.26 5.83 13.10
N LEU A 2 13.37 6.09 12.13
CA LEU A 2 13.73 6.96 11.01
C LEU A 2 13.86 8.39 11.54
N LYS A 3 14.86 9.13 11.06
CA LYS A 3 14.89 10.59 11.13
C LYS A 3 14.43 11.12 9.79
N SER A 4 13.15 11.44 9.67
CA SER A 4 12.63 12.31 8.63
C SER A 4 12.92 13.77 8.99
N THR A 5 13.25 14.60 8.00
CA THR A 5 13.37 16.06 8.14
C THR A 5 12.00 16.74 7.96
N GLU A 6 10.98 16.22 8.64
CA GLU A 6 9.56 16.62 8.52
C GLU A 6 9.27 18.12 8.82
N ALA A 7 10.26 18.87 9.30
CA ALA A 7 10.18 20.31 9.50
C ALA A 7 10.25 21.14 8.19
N GLU A 8 10.64 20.55 7.05
CA GLU A 8 11.05 21.30 5.85
C GLU A 8 10.11 21.13 4.63
N GLY A 9 8.89 20.62 4.82
CA GLY A 9 7.95 20.41 3.72
C GLY A 9 6.49 20.19 4.12
N ARG A 10 5.71 19.69 3.16
CA ARG A 10 4.29 19.32 3.30
C ARG A 10 4.10 17.85 2.93
N ILE A 11 3.32 17.13 3.72
CA ILE A 11 2.86 15.78 3.33
C ILE A 11 1.68 15.94 2.38
N VAL A 12 1.77 15.30 1.21
CA VAL A 12 0.68 15.14 0.25
C VAL A 12 0.16 13.71 0.38
N LEU A 13 -1.14 13.59 0.64
CA LEU A 13 -1.83 12.30 0.72
C LEU A 13 -2.80 12.16 -0.45
N GLY A 14 -2.86 10.96 -1.03
CA GLY A 14 -3.91 10.55 -1.95
C GLY A 14 -4.51 9.22 -1.50
N ALA A 15 -5.79 9.01 -1.77
CA ALA A 15 -6.51 7.79 -1.40
C ALA A 15 -7.50 7.40 -2.49
N GLY A 16 -7.79 6.11 -2.61
CA GLY A 16 -8.75 5.59 -3.58
C GLY A 16 -9.36 4.26 -3.17
N SER A 17 -10.59 4.04 -3.62
CA SER A 17 -11.33 2.79 -3.43
C SER A 17 -12.13 2.44 -4.69
N PRO A 18 -12.40 1.15 -4.93
CA PRO A 18 -13.32 0.73 -5.98
C PRO A 18 -14.75 1.17 -5.67
N ALA A 19 -15.61 1.23 -6.69
CA ALA A 19 -17.04 1.47 -6.48
C ALA A 19 -17.66 0.35 -5.62
N GLY A 20 -18.50 0.71 -4.66
CA GLY A 20 -19.13 -0.24 -3.72
C GLY A 20 -18.21 -0.74 -2.61
N TRP A 21 -17.07 -0.10 -2.36
CA TRP A 21 -16.18 -0.40 -1.24
C TRP A 21 -16.88 -0.17 0.11
N PRO A 22 -16.96 -1.17 1.01
CA PRO A 22 -17.79 -1.10 2.21
C PRO A 22 -17.03 -0.69 3.48
N HIS A 23 -15.77 -0.25 3.37
CA HIS A 23 -14.89 0.07 4.51
C HIS A 23 -14.49 1.54 4.51
N ASP A 24 -14.40 2.16 5.69
CA ASP A 24 -13.99 3.56 5.85
C ASP A 24 -12.53 3.81 5.42
N LEU A 25 -11.65 2.81 5.62
CA LEU A 25 -10.26 2.85 5.17
C LEU A 25 -10.17 2.57 3.66
N PRO A 26 -9.39 3.35 2.90
CA PRO A 26 -9.31 3.21 1.45
C PRO A 26 -8.61 1.91 1.00
N ALA A 27 -8.92 1.45 -0.21
CA ALA A 27 -8.28 0.27 -0.80
C ALA A 27 -6.85 0.53 -1.28
N ILE A 28 -6.49 1.78 -1.56
CA ILE A 28 -5.13 2.23 -1.86
C ILE A 28 -4.89 3.63 -1.26
N GLU A 29 -3.71 3.81 -0.67
CA GLU A 29 -3.20 5.10 -0.20
C GLU A 29 -1.87 5.42 -0.90
N LEU A 30 -1.57 6.71 -1.02
CA LEU A 30 -0.25 7.20 -1.40
C LEU A 30 0.16 8.41 -0.54
N TRP A 31 1.45 8.47 -0.23
CA TRP A 31 2.12 9.50 0.56
C TRP A 31 3.29 10.06 -0.26
N ALA A 32 3.49 11.38 -0.25
CA ALA A 32 4.73 12.00 -0.67
C ALA A 32 5.05 13.21 0.24
N VAL A 33 6.32 13.53 0.43
CA VAL A 33 6.74 14.80 1.03
C VAL A 33 7.14 15.74 -0.09
N VAL A 34 6.61 16.96 -0.08
CA VAL A 34 7.01 18.05 -0.98
C VAL A 34 7.73 19.11 -0.15
N GLY A 35 9.02 19.31 -0.41
CA GLY A 35 9.85 20.31 0.26
C GLY A 35 9.42 21.74 -0.07
N PHE A 36 9.82 22.71 0.75
CA PHE A 36 9.56 24.14 0.47
C PHE A 36 10.30 24.67 -0.79
N ASP A 37 11.29 23.94 -1.29
CA ASP A 37 11.97 24.13 -2.57
C ASP A 37 11.19 23.57 -3.78
N GLY A 38 10.13 22.80 -3.53
CA GLY A 38 9.35 22.09 -4.54
C GLY A 38 9.87 20.70 -4.90
N ALA A 39 10.93 20.20 -4.26
CA ALA A 39 11.39 18.83 -4.44
C ALA A 39 10.35 17.84 -3.90
N VAL A 40 10.06 16.79 -4.65
CA VAL A 40 9.12 15.73 -4.25
C VAL A 40 9.91 14.47 -3.90
N SER A 41 9.61 13.86 -2.75
CA SER A 41 10.17 12.57 -2.37
C SER A 41 9.67 11.44 -3.27
N ASP A 42 10.28 10.26 -3.13
CA ASP A 42 9.63 9.00 -3.47
C ASP A 42 8.17 8.98 -2.96
N VAL A 43 7.25 8.56 -3.82
CA VAL A 43 5.85 8.36 -3.48
C VAL A 43 5.72 6.98 -2.85
N GLU A 44 5.37 6.93 -1.57
CA GLU A 44 5.03 5.70 -0.87
C GLU A 44 3.60 5.28 -1.21
N ILE A 45 3.40 3.99 -1.49
CA ILE A 45 2.10 3.41 -1.86
C ILE A 45 1.77 2.27 -0.90
N ARG A 46 0.52 2.24 -0.42
CA ARG A 46 -0.03 1.17 0.45
C ARG A 46 -1.32 0.65 -0.15
N CYS A 47 -1.56 -0.65 -0.16
CA CYS A 47 -2.74 -1.22 -0.81
C CYS A 47 -3.35 -2.39 -0.01
N ALA A 48 -4.68 -2.38 0.14
CA ALA A 48 -5.45 -3.42 0.79
C ALA A 48 -5.49 -4.70 -0.07
N ALA A 49 -4.65 -5.68 0.24
CA ALA A 49 -4.56 -7.00 -0.45
C ALA A 49 -5.76 -7.94 -0.17
N THR A 50 -6.94 -7.39 0.14
CA THR A 50 -8.17 -8.11 0.43
C THR A 50 -9.39 -7.22 0.12
N ASP A 51 -10.57 -7.83 -0.04
CA ASP A 51 -11.86 -7.11 -0.06
C ASP A 51 -12.54 -7.09 1.33
N GLY A 52 -11.96 -7.77 2.33
CA GLY A 52 -12.36 -7.65 3.74
C GLY A 52 -11.74 -6.43 4.43
N ASP A 53 -11.94 -6.31 5.74
CA ASP A 53 -11.46 -5.18 6.55
C ASP A 53 -9.94 -4.93 6.36
N PRO A 54 -9.52 -3.75 5.83
CA PRO A 54 -8.11 -3.39 5.64
C PRO A 54 -7.29 -3.33 6.94
N LEU A 55 -7.92 -2.94 8.04
CA LEU A 55 -7.31 -2.73 9.35
C LEU A 55 -6.77 -4.06 9.91
N MET A 56 -7.47 -5.17 9.63
CA MET A 56 -7.10 -6.52 10.04
C MET A 56 -5.94 -7.15 9.25
N LYS A 57 -5.51 -6.58 8.11
CA LYS A 57 -4.54 -7.27 7.21
C LYS A 57 -3.39 -6.45 6.64
N VAL A 58 -3.45 -5.12 6.62
CA VAL A 58 -2.36 -4.31 6.03
C VAL A 58 -1.74 -3.31 7.00
N TYR A 59 -2.54 -2.57 7.77
CA TYR A 59 -2.01 -1.52 8.68
C TYR A 59 -1.27 -2.07 9.91
N ASN A 60 -1.61 -3.29 10.36
CA ASN A 60 -1.00 -3.92 11.55
C ASN A 60 0.19 -4.85 11.24
N ALA A 61 0.55 -5.03 9.96
CA ALA A 61 1.66 -5.89 9.58
C ALA A 61 2.99 -5.14 9.72
N LEU A 62 3.70 -5.36 10.84
CA LEU A 62 5.04 -4.80 11.11
C LEU A 62 6.09 -5.12 10.02
N ASN A 63 5.82 -6.13 9.18
CA ASN A 63 6.66 -6.54 8.06
C ASN A 63 6.11 -6.07 6.69
N VAL A 64 5.27 -5.03 6.66
CA VAL A 64 4.91 -4.33 5.41
C VAL A 64 6.00 -3.34 5.02
N GLN A 65 6.53 -3.62 3.85
CA GLN A 65 7.71 -3.03 3.10
C GLN A 65 6.83 -1.84 2.48
N GLN A 66 7.34 -0.63 2.53
CA GLN A 66 6.78 0.51 1.82
C GLN A 66 7.06 0.36 0.31
N CYS A 67 6.04 0.16 -0.53
CA CYS A 67 6.21 0.30 -1.99
C CYS A 67 6.54 1.77 -2.30
N LYS A 68 7.58 2.04 -3.11
CA LYS A 68 8.05 3.40 -3.39
C LYS A 68 8.44 3.58 -4.86
N CYS A 69 8.00 4.66 -5.48
CA CYS A 69 8.35 5.01 -6.86
C CYS A 69 8.59 6.53 -7.00
N GLN A 70 9.22 6.95 -8.11
CA GLN A 70 9.26 8.39 -8.43
C GLN A 70 7.86 8.87 -8.85
N LEU A 71 7.58 10.17 -8.67
CA LEU A 71 6.28 10.75 -9.06
C LEU A 71 5.97 10.55 -10.56
N ALA A 72 7.00 10.51 -11.41
CA ALA A 72 6.85 10.23 -12.85
C ALA A 72 6.38 8.79 -13.16
N ASP A 73 6.80 7.81 -12.34
CA ASP A 73 6.44 6.40 -12.51
C ASP A 73 5.07 6.05 -11.91
N LEU A 74 4.54 6.91 -11.04
CA LEU A 74 3.33 6.67 -10.24
C LEU A 74 2.13 6.11 -11.04
N PRO A 75 1.79 6.59 -12.26
CA PRO A 75 0.68 6.02 -13.04
C PRO A 75 0.92 4.57 -13.48
N VAL A 76 2.18 4.18 -13.68
CA VAL A 76 2.58 2.80 -14.02
C VAL A 76 2.59 1.94 -12.76
N THR A 77 3.18 2.42 -11.67
CA THR A 77 3.24 1.68 -10.40
C THR A 77 1.86 1.44 -9.80
N LEU A 78 0.94 2.42 -9.84
CA LEU A 78 -0.46 2.22 -9.41
C LEU A 78 -1.17 1.14 -10.24
N LYS A 79 -0.87 1.04 -11.55
CA LYS A 79 -1.41 0.00 -12.43
C LYS A 79 -0.82 -1.38 -12.12
N GLU A 80 0.49 -1.49 -11.87
CA GLU A 80 1.14 -2.73 -11.40
C GLU A 80 0.52 -3.20 -10.06
N VAL A 81 0.42 -2.30 -9.07
CA VAL A 81 -0.16 -2.57 -7.75
C VAL A 81 -1.62 -3.04 -7.84
N TRP A 82 -2.44 -2.43 -8.71
CA TRP A 82 -3.84 -2.84 -8.89
C TRP A 82 -4.01 -4.15 -9.67
N ILE A 83 -3.03 -4.56 -10.46
CA ILE A 83 -2.99 -5.90 -11.07
C ILE A 83 -2.68 -6.92 -9.96
N ALA A 84 -1.58 -6.75 -9.24
CA ALA A 84 -1.15 -7.63 -8.14
C ALA A 84 -2.22 -7.79 -7.05
N ARG A 85 -2.91 -6.70 -6.66
CA ARG A 85 -4.04 -6.75 -5.70
C ARG A 85 -5.11 -7.75 -6.15
N ARG A 86 -5.49 -7.75 -7.43
CA ARG A 86 -6.55 -8.61 -7.96
C ARG A 86 -6.09 -10.08 -8.07
N GLU A 87 -4.83 -10.30 -8.38
CA GLU A 87 -4.21 -11.64 -8.44
C GLU A 87 -4.15 -12.27 -7.04
N VAL A 88 -3.63 -11.56 -6.04
CA VAL A 88 -3.63 -12.02 -4.63
C VAL A 88 -5.05 -12.30 -4.13
N ILE A 89 -6.03 -11.45 -4.45
CA ILE A 89 -7.44 -11.65 -4.08
C ILE A 89 -8.06 -12.86 -4.78
N ALA A 90 -7.72 -13.13 -6.04
CA ALA A 90 -8.20 -14.31 -6.75
C ALA A 90 -7.63 -15.60 -6.13
N ARG A 91 -6.33 -15.62 -5.81
CA ARG A 91 -5.64 -16.75 -5.17
C ARG A 91 -6.20 -17.03 -3.77
N LEU A 92 -6.40 -15.98 -2.95
CA LEU A 92 -7.09 -16.10 -1.66
C LEU A 92 -8.52 -16.64 -1.78
N LYS A 93 -9.28 -16.24 -2.82
CA LYS A 93 -10.63 -16.76 -3.09
C LYS A 93 -10.64 -18.20 -3.62
N ALA A 94 -9.53 -18.67 -4.21
CA ALA A 94 -9.32 -20.07 -4.57
C ALA A 94 -8.93 -20.96 -3.37
N GLY A 95 -8.82 -20.40 -2.16
CA GLY A 95 -8.41 -21.13 -0.97
C GLY A 95 -6.90 -21.33 -0.84
N GLU A 96 -6.09 -20.73 -1.73
CA GLU A 96 -4.66 -20.64 -1.47
C GLU A 96 -4.43 -19.81 -0.20
N SER A 97 -3.44 -20.21 0.58
CA SER A 97 -2.72 -19.31 1.47
C SER A 97 -1.43 -18.89 0.76
N PRO A 98 -1.48 -18.00 -0.24
CA PRO A 98 -0.27 -17.55 -0.89
C PRO A 98 0.59 -16.82 0.16
N PRO A 99 1.93 -16.81 0.03
CA PRO A 99 2.69 -15.69 0.59
C PRO A 99 2.05 -14.39 0.08
N ILE A 100 2.06 -13.31 0.87
CA ILE A 100 1.36 -12.05 0.54
C ILE A 100 2.20 -11.28 -0.51
N PHE A 101 2.26 -11.86 -1.70
CA PHE A 101 3.37 -11.79 -2.63
C PHE A 101 2.82 -12.11 -4.03
N ASP A 102 2.77 -11.10 -4.88
CA ASP A 102 2.88 -11.24 -6.33
C ASP A 102 3.27 -9.87 -6.93
N GLY A 103 4.10 -9.87 -7.97
CA GLY A 103 4.65 -8.65 -8.58
C GLY A 103 5.99 -8.17 -7.98
N LYS A 104 6.39 -6.93 -8.31
CA LYS A 104 7.74 -6.35 -8.04
C LYS A 104 8.01 -5.95 -6.58
N TRP A 105 6.98 -5.88 -5.74
CA TRP A 105 6.94 -4.99 -4.56
C TRP A 105 6.48 -5.76 -3.30
N ASN A 106 7.10 -6.91 -3.02
CA ASN A 106 6.58 -7.91 -2.09
C ASN A 106 7.00 -7.74 -0.62
N TRP A 107 6.14 -8.24 0.27
CA TRP A 107 6.26 -8.06 1.72
C TRP A 107 5.69 -9.25 2.50
N ALA A 108 5.70 -9.16 3.82
CA ALA A 108 5.54 -10.34 4.68
C ALA A 108 4.34 -10.29 5.64
N ARG A 109 3.92 -11.52 5.99
CA ARG A 109 2.82 -11.91 6.89
C ARG A 109 2.48 -10.89 7.99
N VAL A 110 1.17 -10.60 8.11
CA VAL A 110 0.51 -10.70 9.43
C VAL A 110 0.71 -12.13 9.91
N GLN A 111 1.37 -12.28 11.06
CA GLN A 111 1.38 -13.55 11.76
C GLN A 111 0.01 -13.70 12.42
N MET A 112 -0.79 -14.66 11.95
CA MET A 112 -2.02 -15.04 12.67
C MET A 112 -1.62 -15.86 13.88
N ASP A 113 -1.39 -15.18 15.00
CA ASP A 113 -1.42 -15.84 16.30
C ASP A 113 -2.86 -16.31 16.55
N LEU A 114 -3.02 -17.59 16.85
CA LEU A 114 -4.32 -18.23 17.05
C LEU A 114 -4.82 -17.91 18.47
N LEU A 115 -5.92 -17.16 18.55
CA LEU A 115 -6.72 -16.89 19.75
C LEU A 115 -8.21 -17.01 19.38
#